data_AF-A0A157Z3X0-F1
#
_entry.id   AF-A0A157Z3X0-F1
#
_cell.length_a   1.000
_cell.length_b   1.000
_cell.length_c   1.000
_cell.angle_alpha   90.00
_cell.angle_beta   90.00
_cell.angle_gamma   90.00
#
_symmetry.space_group_name_H-M   'P 1'
#
loop_
_entity.id
_entity.type
_entity.pdbx_description
1 polymer ?
#
loop_
_entity_poly.entity_id
_entity_poly.type
_entity_poly.pdbx_seq_one_letter_code
_entity_poly.pdbx_strand_id
1 'polypeptide(L)'
;MEPTPIITSPLTPEDFAALARAKESLESPSLTMKLASVVGAPIEKLMGRLPSAAQEKVDDATQLALKKCLQVALRTLGKSAPSDSLLAPPPDKPHNLMHKLAVATTGAAGGAFGLFALPVELPVTTTLMFRSICDIARSEGEDVHRVEAQLQCMMVLGMGGTKASDDNADLGYFIVRGALAQSVSKATNEIAAKGLGSHGSTALLKFLQTIASRFSVQVSEQVAAKSIPAIGAVLGAMVNTVFIDHFQQMAHGHFTVRRLERRYGASAVERAYQTIEVMGGR
;
A
#
# COMPACT_ATOMS: atom_id res chain seq x y z
N MET A 1 -33.95 8.43 -25.70
CA MET A 1 -32.67 7.71 -25.84
C MET A 1 -32.56 6.83 -24.61
N GLU A 2 -32.99 5.58 -24.70
CA GLU A 2 -32.90 4.66 -23.55
C GLU A 2 -31.42 4.33 -23.28
N PRO A 3 -30.99 4.27 -22.02
CA PRO A 3 -29.62 3.91 -21.69
C PRO A 3 -29.40 2.43 -22.03
N THR A 4 -28.44 2.15 -22.90
CA THR A 4 -28.00 0.80 -23.25
C THR A 4 -27.64 0.03 -21.98
N PRO A 5 -28.25 -1.13 -21.69
CA PRO A 5 -27.88 -1.92 -20.53
C PRO A 5 -26.45 -2.44 -20.71
N ILE A 6 -25.55 -2.05 -19.80
CA ILE A 6 -24.23 -2.69 -19.69
C ILE A 6 -24.52 -4.13 -19.28
N ILE A 7 -24.33 -5.07 -20.20
CA ILE A 7 -24.42 -6.50 -19.91
C ILE A 7 -23.29 -6.82 -18.93
N THR A 8 -23.57 -6.82 -17.63
CA THR A 8 -22.63 -7.31 -16.63
C THR A 8 -22.62 -8.83 -16.73
N SER A 9 -21.72 -9.37 -17.54
CA SER A 9 -21.46 -10.82 -17.54
C SER A 9 -21.11 -11.26 -16.11
N PRO A 10 -21.68 -12.37 -15.62
CA PRO A 10 -21.29 -12.91 -14.32
C PRO A 10 -19.79 -13.21 -14.30
N LEU A 11 -19.16 -13.05 -13.13
CA LEU A 11 -17.74 -13.38 -12.97
C LEU A 11 -17.51 -14.84 -13.33
N THR A 12 -16.42 -15.12 -14.05
CA THR A 12 -16.00 -16.50 -14.29
C THR A 12 -15.63 -17.19 -12.97
N PRO A 13 -15.70 -18.53 -12.88
CA PRO A 13 -15.28 -19.25 -11.68
C PRO A 13 -13.82 -18.95 -11.27
N GLU A 14 -12.95 -18.76 -12.26
CA GLU A 14 -11.54 -18.39 -12.02
C GLU A 14 -11.42 -16.99 -11.42
N ASP A 15 -12.15 -16.01 -11.96
CA ASP A 15 -12.15 -14.63 -11.45
C ASP A 15 -12.81 -14.54 -10.07
N PHE A 16 -13.85 -15.35 -9.80
CA PHE A 16 -14.44 -15.46 -8.48
C PHE A 16 -13.45 -16.04 -7.46
N ALA A 17 -12.70 -17.08 -7.83
CA ALA A 17 -11.65 -17.64 -6.98
C ALA A 17 -10.50 -16.65 -6.74
N ALA A 18 -10.13 -15.86 -7.76
CA ALA A 18 -9.17 -14.78 -7.60
C ALA A 18 -9.69 -13.69 -6.65
N LEU A 19 -10.96 -13.31 -6.77
CA LEU A 19 -11.61 -12.36 -5.86
C LEU A 19 -11.66 -12.88 -4.43
N ALA A 20 -11.88 -14.18 -4.23
CA ALA A 20 -11.87 -14.80 -2.91
C ALA A 20 -10.50 -14.76 -2.24
N ARG A 21 -9.44 -15.10 -2.98
CA ARG A 21 -8.05 -14.95 -2.47
C ARG A 21 -7.69 -13.49 -2.18
N ALA A 22 -8.18 -12.57 -3.02
CA ALA A 22 -8.00 -11.14 -2.79
C ALA A 22 -8.69 -10.71 -1.49
N LYS A 23 -9.94 -11.12 -1.26
CA LYS A 23 -10.68 -10.85 -0.02
C LYS A 23 -9.95 -11.37 1.21
N GLU A 24 -9.47 -12.62 1.15
CA GLU A 24 -8.70 -13.22 2.24
C GLU A 24 -7.43 -12.39 2.54
N SER A 25 -6.68 -11.99 1.52
CA SER A 25 -5.46 -11.18 1.68
C SER A 25 -5.72 -9.77 2.23
N LEU A 26 -6.91 -9.22 1.99
CA LEU A 26 -7.28 -7.85 2.36
C LEU A 26 -7.97 -7.75 3.72
N GLU A 27 -8.68 -8.81 4.14
CA GLU A 27 -9.50 -8.81 5.36
C GLU A 27 -8.93 -9.69 6.47
N SER A 28 -7.95 -10.55 6.19
CA SER A 28 -7.22 -11.25 7.25
C SER A 28 -5.98 -10.44 7.65
N PRO A 29 -6.00 -9.73 8.80
CA PRO A 29 -4.77 -9.18 9.34
C PRO A 29 -3.84 -10.34 9.67
N SER A 30 -2.63 -10.34 9.09
CA SER A 30 -1.62 -11.31 9.50
C SER A 30 -1.40 -11.19 11.01
N LEU A 31 -1.43 -12.32 11.73
CA LEU A 31 -1.31 -12.37 13.19
C LEU A 31 -0.10 -11.56 13.72
N THR A 32 0.91 -11.39 12.88
CA THR A 32 2.13 -10.65 13.18
C THR A 32 1.95 -9.13 13.15
N MET A 33 1.02 -8.56 12.36
CA MET A 33 0.71 -7.13 12.42
C MET A 33 -0.01 -6.75 13.70
N LYS A 34 -0.86 -7.64 14.23
CA LYS A 34 -1.45 -7.47 15.57
C LYS A 34 -0.39 -7.43 16.68
N LEU A 35 0.75 -8.09 16.49
CA LEU A 35 1.88 -8.07 17.43
C LEU A 35 2.76 -6.83 17.25
N ALA A 36 2.96 -6.36 16.02
CA ALA A 36 3.72 -5.14 15.73
C ALA A 36 3.05 -3.89 16.34
N SER A 37 1.72 -3.79 16.23
CA SER A 37 0.94 -2.67 16.79
C SER A 37 1.04 -2.57 18.32
N VAL A 38 1.15 -3.69 19.02
CA VAL A 38 1.39 -3.71 20.47
C VAL A 38 2.76 -3.14 20.83
N VAL A 39 3.76 -3.35 19.97
CA VAL A 39 5.13 -2.85 20.17
C VAL A 39 5.26 -1.38 19.78
N GLY A 40 4.49 -0.88 18.80
CA GLY A 40 4.52 0.52 18.35
C GLY A 40 3.75 1.52 19.21
N ALA A 41 2.77 1.06 20.00
CA ALA A 41 1.91 1.91 20.84
C ALA A 41 2.66 2.93 21.74
N PRO A 42 3.83 2.62 22.34
CA PRO A 42 4.60 3.60 23.11
C PRO A 42 5.15 4.76 22.27
N ILE A 43 5.55 4.50 21.02
CA ILE A 43 6.06 5.54 20.11
C ILE A 43 4.91 6.39 19.57
N GLU A 44 3.77 5.79 19.24
CA GLU A 44 2.56 6.53 18.86
C GLU A 44 2.12 7.51 19.94
N LYS A 45 2.12 7.07 21.20
CA LYS A 45 1.78 7.92 22.36
C LYS A 45 2.77 9.08 22.54
N LEU A 46 4.04 8.87 22.18
CA LEU A 46 5.05 9.92 22.21
C LEU A 46 4.86 10.92 21.07
N MET A 47 4.55 10.46 19.86
CA MET A 47 4.22 11.31 18.72
C MET A 47 2.97 12.16 18.99
N GLY A 48 1.93 11.58 19.59
CA GLY A 48 0.71 12.28 19.97
C GLY A 48 0.91 13.39 21.02
N ARG A 49 2.07 13.43 21.69
CA ARG A 49 2.44 14.48 22.65
C ARG A 49 3.31 15.60 22.05
N LEU A 50 3.70 15.48 20.78
CA LEU A 50 4.47 16.52 20.11
C LEU A 50 3.60 17.78 19.89
N PRO A 51 4.19 19.00 19.95
CA PRO A 51 3.51 20.22 19.53
C PRO A 51 3.06 20.13 18.08
N SER A 52 1.96 20.80 17.73
CA SER A 52 1.37 20.80 16.38
C SER A 52 2.39 21.14 15.28
N ALA A 53 3.27 22.12 15.53
CA ALA A 53 4.32 22.50 14.58
C ALA A 53 5.33 21.38 14.31
N ALA A 54 5.63 20.53 15.30
CA ALA A 54 6.52 19.38 15.11
C ALA A 54 5.81 18.25 14.37
N GLN A 55 4.51 18.02 14.64
CA GLN A 55 3.70 17.04 13.90
C GLN A 55 3.61 17.42 12.41
N GLU A 56 3.33 18.69 12.11
CA GLU A 56 3.26 19.20 10.73
C GLU A 56 4.58 18.99 9.96
N LYS A 57 5.73 19.23 10.61
CA LYS A 57 7.04 18.99 10.00
C LYS A 57 7.32 17.50 9.74
N VAL A 58 6.87 16.63 10.64
CA VAL A 58 6.98 15.17 10.45
C VAL A 58 6.09 14.72 9.29
N ASP A 59 4.88 15.25 9.19
CA ASP A 59 3.95 14.95 8.09
C ASP A 59 4.51 15.42 6.74
N ASP A 60 5.03 16.65 6.66
CA ASP A 60 5.66 17.20 5.46
C ASP A 60 6.86 16.35 5.00
N ALA A 61 7.72 15.98 5.96
CA ALA A 61 8.89 15.15 5.69
C ALA A 61 8.49 13.75 5.20
N THR A 62 7.48 13.15 5.83
CA THR A 62 6.95 11.83 5.47
C THR A 62 6.32 11.88 4.07
N GLN A 63 5.53 12.91 3.79
CA GLN A 63 4.95 13.14 2.47
C GLN A 63 6.03 13.23 1.38
N LEU A 64 7.07 14.02 1.62
CA LEU A 64 8.18 14.18 0.68
C LEU A 64 8.92 12.85 0.47
N ALA A 65 9.18 12.11 1.56
CA ALA A 65 9.85 10.82 1.52
C ALA A 65 9.04 9.80 0.71
N LEU A 66 7.74 9.67 0.96
CA LEU A 66 6.85 8.75 0.23
C LEU A 66 6.84 9.05 -1.27
N LYS A 67 6.71 10.34 -1.64
CA LYS A 67 6.76 10.77 -3.04
C LYS A 67 8.10 10.45 -3.70
N LYS A 68 9.22 10.71 -3.01
CA LYS A 68 10.57 10.44 -3.53
C LYS A 68 10.82 8.94 -3.68
N CYS A 69 10.46 8.13 -2.68
CA CYS A 69 10.64 6.68 -2.73
C CYS A 69 9.84 6.07 -3.89
N LEU A 70 8.59 6.49 -4.10
CA LEU A 70 7.79 6.06 -5.25
C LEU A 70 8.43 6.46 -6.59
N GLN A 71 8.90 7.70 -6.71
CA GLN A 71 9.58 8.15 -7.93
C GLN A 71 10.84 7.35 -8.24
N VAL A 72 11.64 7.03 -7.22
CA VAL A 72 12.83 6.18 -7.37
C VAL A 72 12.41 4.76 -7.74
N ALA A 73 11.43 4.18 -7.05
CA ALA A 73 10.90 2.85 -7.35
C ALA A 73 10.48 2.72 -8.82
N LEU A 74 9.66 3.65 -9.32
CA LEU A 74 9.21 3.68 -10.72
C LEU A 74 10.36 3.79 -11.72
N ARG A 75 11.37 4.63 -11.44
CA ARG A 75 12.56 4.74 -12.30
C ARG A 75 13.34 3.44 -12.38
N THR A 76 13.40 2.70 -11.28
CA THR A 76 14.17 1.45 -11.20
C THR A 76 13.41 0.24 -11.75
N LEU A 77 12.07 0.29 -11.83
CA LEU A 77 11.22 -0.79 -12.36
C LEU A 77 11.37 -0.98 -13.87
N GLY A 78 11.92 0.01 -14.59
CA GLY A 78 12.11 -0.02 -16.05
C GLY A 78 10.84 0.38 -16.81
N LYS A 79 10.97 0.67 -18.12
CA LYS A 79 9.81 0.97 -18.98
C LYS A 79 9.03 -0.31 -19.24
N SER A 80 7.75 -0.31 -18.88
CA SER A 80 6.81 -1.35 -19.30
C SER A 80 6.34 -1.06 -20.72
N ALA A 81 6.19 -2.11 -21.54
CA ALA A 81 5.58 -1.97 -22.87
C ALA A 81 4.10 -1.57 -22.72
N PRO A 82 3.54 -0.73 -23.62
CA PRO A 82 2.14 -0.30 -23.53
C PRO A 82 1.19 -1.51 -23.61
N SER A 83 0.26 -1.60 -22.65
CA SER A 83 -0.75 -2.66 -22.56
C SER A 83 -1.85 -2.61 -23.64
N ASP A 84 -1.81 -1.62 -24.54
CA ASP A 84 -2.81 -1.38 -25.59
C ASP A 84 -2.51 -2.09 -26.92
N SER A 85 -1.40 -2.81 -27.04
CA SER A 85 -1.15 -3.60 -28.25
C SER A 85 -1.80 -4.98 -28.12
N LEU A 86 -2.67 -5.35 -29.07
CA LEU A 86 -3.29 -6.68 -29.20
C LEU A 86 -2.27 -7.84 -29.37
N LEU A 87 -0.97 -7.52 -29.38
CA LEU A 87 0.18 -8.41 -29.55
C LEU A 87 1.16 -8.34 -28.35
N ALA A 88 0.82 -7.64 -27.26
CA ALA A 88 1.71 -7.55 -26.11
C ALA A 88 1.78 -8.91 -25.40
N PRO A 89 2.99 -9.42 -25.09
CA PRO A 89 3.13 -10.61 -24.26
C PRO A 89 2.47 -10.36 -22.88
N PRO A 90 1.97 -11.42 -22.21
CA PRO A 90 1.40 -11.28 -20.87
C PRO A 90 2.42 -10.58 -19.95
N PRO A 91 1.97 -9.71 -19.04
CA PRO A 91 2.88 -9.02 -18.15
C PRO A 91 3.70 -10.03 -17.34
N ASP A 92 5.02 -9.78 -17.24
CA ASP A 92 5.92 -10.65 -16.50
C ASP A 92 5.44 -10.82 -15.05
N LYS A 93 5.59 -12.04 -14.52
CA LYS A 93 5.28 -12.31 -13.11
C LYS A 93 6.13 -11.41 -12.21
N PRO A 94 5.57 -10.85 -11.13
CA PRO A 94 6.31 -9.95 -10.27
C PRO A 94 7.42 -10.72 -9.54
N HIS A 95 8.59 -10.08 -9.36
CA HIS A 95 9.76 -10.70 -8.73
C HIS A 95 9.68 -10.66 -7.19
N ASN A 96 8.58 -11.21 -6.63
CA ASN A 96 8.25 -11.13 -5.21
C ASN A 96 9.37 -11.62 -4.27
N LEU A 97 10.03 -12.72 -4.64
CA LEU A 97 11.13 -13.32 -3.86
C LEU A 97 12.38 -12.44 -3.83
N MET A 98 12.73 -11.79 -4.95
CA MET A 98 13.89 -10.89 -5.01
C MET A 98 13.63 -9.62 -4.19
N HIS A 99 12.40 -9.09 -4.22
CA HIS A 99 12.03 -7.95 -3.39
C HIS A 99 12.03 -8.30 -1.90
N LYS A 100 11.49 -9.46 -1.54
CA LYS A 100 11.49 -9.96 -0.17
C LYS A 100 12.91 -10.16 0.36
N LEU A 101 13.80 -10.74 -0.45
CA LEU A 101 15.21 -10.91 -0.11
C LEU A 101 15.92 -9.55 0.05
N ALA A 102 15.74 -8.62 -0.88
CA ALA A 102 16.35 -7.29 -0.80
C ALA A 102 15.90 -6.53 0.46
N VAL A 103 14.60 -6.55 0.78
CA VAL A 103 14.05 -5.92 1.99
C VAL A 103 14.52 -6.63 3.27
N ALA A 104 14.62 -7.96 3.24
CA ALA A 104 15.20 -8.71 4.36
C ALA A 104 16.67 -8.32 4.61
N THR A 105 17.46 -8.12 3.55
CA THR A 105 18.87 -7.69 3.68
C THR A 105 19.00 -6.28 4.24
N THR A 106 18.13 -5.34 3.84
CA THR A 106 18.13 -3.98 4.43
C THR A 106 17.74 -4.05 5.91
N GLY A 107 16.82 -4.94 6.26
CA GLY A 107 16.44 -5.19 7.65
C GLY A 107 17.56 -5.81 8.48
N ALA A 108 18.34 -6.72 7.91
CA ALA A 108 19.50 -7.30 8.56
C ALA A 108 20.57 -6.24 8.86
N ALA A 109 20.86 -5.39 7.86
CA ALA A 109 21.81 -4.29 8.02
C ALA A 109 21.31 -3.27 9.04
N GLY A 110 20.07 -2.81 8.92
CA GLY A 110 19.48 -1.85 9.87
C GLY A 110 19.38 -2.39 11.30
N GLY A 111 19.05 -3.67 11.43
CA GLY A 111 19.06 -4.37 12.72
C GLY A 111 20.45 -4.49 13.35
N ALA A 112 21.51 -4.70 12.57
CA ALA A 112 22.89 -4.78 13.07
C ALA A 112 23.42 -3.44 13.58
N PHE A 113 23.02 -2.33 12.95
CA PHE A 113 23.46 -0.97 13.29
C PHE A 113 22.45 -0.19 14.17
N GLY A 114 21.28 -0.77 14.45
CA GLY A 114 20.26 -0.21 15.32
C GLY A 114 19.71 1.14 14.84
N LEU A 115 19.39 2.03 15.80
CA LEU A 115 18.81 3.36 15.51
C LEU A 115 19.69 4.23 14.59
N PHE A 116 21.01 4.00 14.55
CA PHE A 116 21.93 4.77 13.72
C PHE A 116 21.80 4.48 12.21
N ALA A 117 21.25 3.33 11.84
CA ALA A 117 20.99 3.01 10.43
C ALA A 117 19.64 3.51 9.91
N LEU A 118 18.70 3.90 10.79
CA LEU A 118 17.35 4.31 10.40
C LEU A 118 17.30 5.41 9.33
N PRO A 119 18.15 6.46 9.33
CA PRO A 119 18.09 7.51 8.31
C PRO A 119 18.33 7.03 6.88
N VAL A 120 19.03 5.90 6.72
CA VAL A 120 19.33 5.28 5.42
C VAL A 120 18.43 4.07 5.18
N GLU A 121 18.23 3.24 6.20
CA GLU A 121 17.47 2.00 6.09
C GLU A 121 16.01 2.24 5.76
N LEU A 122 15.36 3.22 6.39
CA LEU A 122 13.94 3.51 6.17
C LEU A 122 13.69 3.94 4.72
N PRO A 123 14.36 4.97 4.15
CA PRO A 123 14.16 5.34 2.74
C PRO A 123 14.44 4.20 1.75
N VAL A 124 15.49 3.40 1.98
CA VAL A 124 15.83 2.27 1.09
C VAL A 124 14.75 1.18 1.16
N THR A 125 14.35 0.79 2.37
CA THR A 125 13.33 -0.24 2.58
C THR A 125 11.98 0.20 2.01
N THR A 126 11.57 1.44 2.27
CA THR A 126 10.34 2.02 1.70
C THR A 126 10.40 2.08 0.17
N THR A 127 11.55 2.40 -0.42
CA THR A 127 11.73 2.38 -1.89
C THR A 127 11.58 0.97 -2.46
N LEU A 128 12.15 -0.05 -1.79
CA LEU A 128 12.00 -1.45 -2.22
C LEU A 128 10.56 -1.95 -2.07
N MET A 129 9.85 -1.55 -1.01
CA MET A 129 8.43 -1.84 -0.84
C MET A 129 7.60 -1.22 -1.97
N PHE A 130 7.80 0.07 -2.26
CA PHE A 130 7.14 0.71 -3.39
C PHE A 130 7.44 0.04 -4.72
N ARG A 131 8.70 -0.38 -4.94
CA ARG A 131 9.08 -1.09 -6.16
C ARG A 131 8.30 -2.40 -6.27
N SER A 132 8.19 -3.17 -5.19
CA SER A 132 7.40 -4.40 -5.18
C SER A 132 5.91 -4.14 -5.43
N ILE A 133 5.34 -3.10 -4.82
CA ILE A 133 3.93 -2.73 -5.02
C ILE A 133 3.68 -2.35 -6.49
N CYS A 134 4.57 -1.53 -7.07
CA CYS A 134 4.45 -1.15 -8.48
C CYS A 134 4.62 -2.34 -9.42
N ASP A 135 5.51 -3.29 -9.10
CA ASP A 135 5.69 -4.52 -9.89
C ASP A 135 4.42 -5.38 -9.89
N ILE A 136 3.77 -5.52 -8.73
CA ILE A 136 2.48 -6.21 -8.59
C ILE A 136 1.39 -5.47 -9.38
N ALA A 137 1.27 -4.16 -9.21
CA ALA A 137 0.31 -3.34 -9.95
C ALA A 137 0.43 -3.54 -11.47
N ARG A 138 1.66 -3.50 -11.97
CA ARG A 138 1.99 -3.78 -13.38
C ARG A 138 1.56 -5.18 -13.80
N SER A 139 1.85 -6.20 -12.98
CA SER A 139 1.45 -7.59 -13.29
C SER A 139 -0.06 -7.80 -13.35
N GLU A 140 -0.81 -6.94 -12.65
CA GLU A 140 -2.28 -6.89 -12.64
C GLU A 140 -2.87 -5.99 -13.76
N GLY A 141 -2.01 -5.47 -14.64
CA GLY A 141 -2.39 -4.68 -15.80
C GLY A 141 -2.59 -3.18 -15.53
N GLU A 142 -2.08 -2.65 -14.42
CA GLU A 142 -2.01 -1.19 -14.23
C GLU A 142 -0.87 -0.57 -15.03
N ASP A 143 -1.14 0.58 -15.66
CA ASP A 143 -0.09 1.45 -16.15
C ASP A 143 0.45 2.32 -15.01
N VAL A 144 1.53 1.86 -14.37
CA VAL A 144 2.19 2.52 -13.23
C VAL A 144 2.79 3.90 -13.56
N HIS A 145 2.83 4.30 -14.82
CA HIS A 145 3.23 5.66 -15.20
C HIS A 145 2.07 6.65 -15.17
N ARG A 146 0.81 6.18 -15.10
CA ARG A 146 -0.35 7.04 -14.87
C ARG A 146 -0.43 7.49 -13.42
N VAL A 147 -0.78 8.76 -13.23
CA VAL A 147 -0.95 9.37 -11.90
C VAL A 147 -1.92 8.56 -11.03
N GLU A 148 -3.03 8.10 -11.60
CA GLU A 148 -4.01 7.28 -10.89
C GLU A 148 -3.37 6.00 -10.31
N ALA A 149 -2.65 5.23 -11.13
CA ALA A 149 -1.99 3.99 -10.67
C ALA A 149 -0.91 4.28 -9.61
N GLN A 150 -0.19 5.39 -9.73
CA GLN A 150 0.78 5.83 -8.73
C GLN A 150 0.11 6.12 -7.38
N LEU A 151 -1.04 6.80 -7.38
CA LEU A 151 -1.80 7.07 -6.17
C LEU A 151 -2.37 5.78 -5.57
N GLN A 152 -2.81 4.82 -6.39
CA GLN A 152 -3.24 3.49 -5.90
C GLN A 152 -2.06 2.72 -5.27
N CYS A 153 -0.85 2.80 -5.82
CA CYS A 153 0.34 2.23 -5.17
C CYS A 153 0.63 2.86 -3.80
N MET A 154 0.42 4.17 -3.63
CA MET A 154 0.52 4.83 -2.31
C MET A 154 -0.61 4.43 -1.37
N MET A 155 -1.81 4.24 -1.91
CA MET A 155 -2.98 3.81 -1.17
C MET A 155 -2.78 2.44 -0.51
N VAL A 156 -2.07 1.51 -1.17
CA VAL A 156 -1.70 0.21 -0.58
C VAL A 156 -0.97 0.34 0.75
N LEU A 157 -0.07 1.32 0.90
CA LEU A 157 0.60 1.57 2.19
C LEU A 157 -0.39 2.05 3.25
N GLY A 158 -1.29 2.97 2.88
CA GLY A 158 -2.29 3.52 3.79
C GLY A 158 -3.42 2.55 4.17
N MET A 159 -3.64 1.49 3.40
CA MET A 159 -4.59 0.43 3.75
C MET A 159 -4.02 -0.57 4.76
N GLY A 160 -2.69 -0.68 4.89
CA GLY A 160 -2.06 -1.60 5.85
C GLY A 160 -2.01 -1.11 7.30
N GLY A 161 -2.54 0.08 7.61
CA GLY A 161 -2.44 0.68 8.93
C GLY A 161 -3.63 0.32 9.82
N THR A 162 -3.45 -0.60 10.76
CA THR A 162 -4.44 -0.86 11.81
C THR A 162 -4.25 0.15 12.93
N LYS A 163 -5.08 1.19 12.98
CA LYS A 163 -5.19 1.97 14.23
C LYS A 163 -5.84 1.06 15.27
N ALA A 164 -5.09 0.68 16.30
CA ALA A 164 -5.62 -0.07 17.46
C ALA A 164 -6.47 0.81 18.41
N SER A 165 -6.60 2.11 18.13
CA SER A 165 -7.21 3.12 19.02
C SER A 165 -8.46 3.82 18.45
N ASP A 166 -8.98 3.39 17.30
CA ASP A 166 -10.28 3.84 16.81
C ASP A 166 -11.15 2.60 16.61
N ASP A 167 -12.48 2.73 16.71
CA ASP A 167 -13.53 1.76 16.37
C ASP A 167 -13.43 1.15 14.94
N ASN A 168 -12.30 1.35 14.25
CA ASN A 168 -12.01 0.97 12.88
C ASN A 168 -11.22 -0.33 12.71
N ALA A 169 -10.84 -1.02 13.79
CA ALA A 169 -10.22 -2.35 13.69
C ALA A 169 -11.12 -3.36 12.95
N ASP A 170 -12.43 -3.09 12.88
CA ASP A 170 -13.45 -3.90 12.20
C ASP A 170 -13.91 -3.34 10.83
N LEU A 171 -13.32 -2.24 10.32
CA LEU A 171 -13.71 -1.73 9.00
C LEU A 171 -13.13 -2.58 7.87
N GLY A 172 -14.00 -3.28 7.15
CA GLY A 172 -13.63 -4.07 5.96
C GLY A 172 -12.98 -3.24 4.84
N TYR A 173 -12.23 -3.94 3.98
CA TYR A 173 -11.45 -3.36 2.87
C TYR A 173 -12.19 -2.30 2.05
N PHE A 174 -13.45 -2.56 1.66
CA PHE A 174 -14.22 -1.63 0.81
C PHE A 174 -14.53 -0.28 1.50
N ILE A 175 -14.63 -0.24 2.83
CA ILE A 175 -14.89 1.00 3.56
C ILE A 175 -13.64 1.87 3.57
N VAL A 176 -12.49 1.28 3.96
CA VAL A 176 -11.19 1.98 3.94
C VAL A 176 -10.84 2.42 2.52
N ARG A 177 -11.10 1.54 1.55
CA ARG A 177 -10.87 1.82 0.14
C ARG A 177 -11.74 2.97 -0.35
N GLY A 178 -13.04 2.98 -0.03
CA GLY A 178 -13.96 4.04 -0.44
C GLY A 178 -13.52 5.43 0.05
N ALA A 179 -13.11 5.53 1.33
CA ALA A 179 -12.62 6.77 1.91
C ALA A 179 -11.37 7.32 1.19
N LEU A 180 -10.42 6.44 0.87
CA LEU A 180 -9.18 6.81 0.17
C LEU A 180 -9.42 7.06 -1.33
N ALA A 181 -10.30 6.30 -1.99
CA ALA A 181 -10.62 6.43 -3.41
C ALA A 181 -11.21 7.80 -3.77
N GLN A 182 -11.98 8.40 -2.85
CA GLN A 182 -12.47 9.77 -3.03
C GLN A 182 -11.32 10.79 -3.02
N SER A 183 -10.31 10.57 -2.17
CA SER A 183 -9.12 11.41 -2.09
C SER A 183 -8.24 11.27 -3.33
N VAL A 184 -8.09 10.04 -3.83
CA VAL A 184 -7.40 9.76 -5.10
C VAL A 184 -8.11 10.44 -6.27
N SER A 185 -9.42 10.24 -6.43
CA SER A 185 -10.21 10.87 -7.50
C SER A 185 -10.08 12.40 -7.50
N LYS A 186 -10.17 13.03 -6.31
CA LYS A 186 -9.99 14.47 -6.16
C LYS A 186 -8.59 14.92 -6.56
N ALA A 187 -7.55 14.19 -6.14
CA ALA A 187 -6.17 14.49 -6.49
C ALA A 187 -5.93 14.35 -8.00
N THR A 188 -6.40 13.28 -8.64
CA THR A 188 -6.27 13.06 -10.08
C THR A 188 -6.97 14.16 -10.89
N ASN A 189 -8.20 14.53 -10.53
CA ASN A 189 -8.95 15.60 -11.19
C ASN A 189 -8.26 16.97 -11.03
N GLU A 190 -7.75 17.26 -9.83
CA GLU A 190 -7.04 18.52 -9.57
C GLU A 190 -5.72 18.60 -10.35
N ILE A 191 -4.97 17.51 -10.44
CA ILE A 191 -3.73 17.42 -11.24
C ILE A 191 -4.04 17.57 -12.72
N ALA A 192 -5.10 16.95 -13.23
CA ALA A 192 -5.53 17.09 -14.62
C ALA A 192 -5.94 18.53 -14.95
N ALA A 193 -6.60 19.22 -14.02
CA ALA A 193 -7.07 20.59 -14.22
C ALA A 193 -5.98 21.66 -14.05
N LYS A 194 -5.02 21.46 -13.14
CA LYS A 194 -4.04 22.50 -12.72
C LYS A 194 -2.59 22.19 -13.09
N GLY A 195 -2.30 20.96 -13.54
CA GLY A 195 -0.96 20.48 -13.83
C GLY A 195 -0.11 20.18 -12.58
N LEU A 196 0.96 19.40 -12.74
CA LEU A 196 1.85 18.98 -11.63
C LEU A 196 2.71 20.13 -11.03
N GLY A 197 2.75 21.31 -11.68
CA GLY A 197 3.68 22.39 -11.38
C GLY A 197 3.17 23.49 -10.43
N SER A 198 1.86 23.62 -10.23
CA SER A 198 1.33 24.60 -9.27
C SER A 198 1.56 24.12 -7.84
N HIS A 199 2.13 24.96 -6.99
CA HIS A 199 2.41 24.67 -5.58
C HIS A 199 1.13 24.36 -4.77
N GLY A 200 0.68 23.11 -4.82
CA GLY A 200 -0.35 22.57 -3.95
C GLY A 200 -1.64 22.21 -4.67
N SER A 201 -1.69 21.03 -5.27
CA SER A 201 -2.96 20.34 -5.38
C SER A 201 -3.38 19.94 -3.96
N THR A 202 -4.24 20.75 -3.34
CA THR A 202 -4.68 20.59 -1.94
C THR A 202 -5.26 19.20 -1.69
N ALA A 203 -5.92 18.60 -2.70
CA ALA A 203 -6.41 17.23 -2.60
C ALA A 203 -5.28 16.20 -2.52
N LEU A 204 -4.21 16.36 -3.31
CA LEU A 204 -3.03 15.49 -3.22
C LEU A 204 -2.31 15.66 -1.88
N LEU A 205 -2.17 16.90 -1.38
CA LEU A 205 -1.56 17.15 -0.09
C LEU A 205 -2.33 16.42 1.03
N LYS A 206 -3.66 16.56 1.04
CA LYS A 206 -4.54 15.87 2.00
C LYS A 206 -4.48 14.35 1.87
N PHE A 207 -4.43 13.83 0.64
CA PHE A 207 -4.24 12.40 0.41
C PHE A 207 -2.91 11.93 0.99
N LEU A 208 -1.82 12.62 0.68
CA LEU A 208 -0.48 12.29 1.15
C LEU A 208 -0.36 12.40 2.68
N GLN A 209 -1.01 13.38 3.31
CA GLN A 209 -1.10 13.49 4.78
C GLN A 209 -1.87 12.30 5.38
N THR A 210 -2.96 11.87 4.73
CA THR A 210 -3.72 10.68 5.17
C THR A 210 -2.87 9.41 5.07
N ILE A 211 -2.09 9.24 4.01
CA ILE A 211 -1.16 8.12 3.88
C ILE A 211 -0.03 8.24 4.90
N ALA A 212 0.58 9.43 5.04
CA ALA A 212 1.67 9.69 5.97
C ALA A 212 1.29 9.36 7.41
N SER A 213 0.13 9.83 7.88
CA SER A 213 -0.37 9.57 9.24
C SER A 213 -0.65 8.08 9.52
N ARG A 214 -1.01 7.30 8.50
CA ARG A 214 -1.19 5.85 8.62
C ARG A 214 0.12 5.08 8.50
N PHE A 215 1.03 5.54 7.65
CA PHE A 215 2.35 4.95 7.47
C PHE A 215 3.27 5.24 8.67
N SER A 216 3.14 6.39 9.31
CA SER A 216 3.93 6.74 10.50
C SER A 216 3.67 5.80 11.67
N VAL A 217 2.45 5.24 11.78
CA VAL A 217 2.11 4.18 12.75
C VAL A 217 2.98 2.95 12.50
N GLN A 218 2.98 2.43 11.28
CA GLN A 218 3.78 1.26 10.88
C GLN A 218 5.29 1.48 11.07
N VAL A 219 5.79 2.66 10.72
CA VAL A 219 7.20 3.02 10.93
C VAL A 219 7.52 3.09 12.42
N SER A 220 6.60 3.61 13.24
CA SER A 220 6.75 3.67 14.69
C SER A 220 6.84 2.27 15.31
N GLU A 221 6.01 1.33 14.87
CA GLU A 221 6.10 -0.09 15.26
C GLU A 221 7.46 -0.69 14.89
N GLN A 222 7.95 -0.42 13.68
CA GLN A 222 9.25 -0.90 13.21
C GLN A 222 10.42 -0.33 14.04
N VAL A 223 10.37 0.95 14.39
CA VAL A 223 11.38 1.61 15.24
C VAL A 223 11.34 1.07 16.67
N ALA A 224 10.14 0.86 17.22
CA ALA A 224 9.97 0.30 18.56
C ALA A 224 10.49 -1.13 18.66
N ALA A 225 10.18 -1.98 17.68
CA ALA A 225 10.68 -3.35 17.61
C ALA A 225 12.23 -3.40 17.55
N LYS A 226 12.84 -2.44 16.84
CA LYS A 226 14.30 -2.32 16.74
C LYS A 226 14.97 -1.66 17.96
N SER A 227 14.18 -1.10 18.88
CA SER A 227 14.69 -0.43 20.09
C SER A 227 14.97 -1.41 21.24
N ILE A 228 14.56 -2.68 21.13
CA ILE A 228 14.87 -3.74 22.10
C ILE A 228 16.28 -4.30 21.81
N PRO A 229 17.31 -3.99 22.63
CA PRO A 229 18.69 -4.36 22.32
C PRO A 229 18.95 -5.79 22.78
N ALA A 230 19.12 -6.74 21.84
CA ALA A 230 19.76 -8.05 22.05
C ALA A 230 19.84 -8.91 20.77
N ILE A 231 18.95 -8.69 19.79
CA ILE A 231 18.78 -9.59 18.62
C ILE A 231 18.71 -8.77 17.31
N GLY A 232 19.58 -7.77 17.15
CA GLY A 232 19.45 -6.71 16.15
C GLY A 232 19.23 -7.17 14.70
N ALA A 233 20.20 -7.86 14.10
CA ALA A 233 20.17 -8.17 12.65
C ALA A 233 19.06 -9.18 12.27
N VAL A 234 18.89 -10.26 13.04
CA VAL A 234 17.87 -11.28 12.78
C VAL A 234 16.47 -10.70 12.96
N LEU A 235 16.26 -9.90 14.03
CA LEU A 235 14.99 -9.25 14.28
C LEU A 235 14.69 -8.19 13.20
N GLY A 236 15.66 -7.38 12.81
CA GLY A 236 15.50 -6.39 11.73
C GLY A 236 15.15 -7.02 10.38
N ALA A 237 15.80 -8.13 10.02
CA ALA A 237 15.47 -8.89 8.82
C ALA A 237 14.06 -9.49 8.88
N MET A 238 13.68 -10.07 10.03
CA MET A 238 12.36 -10.65 10.25
C MET A 238 11.25 -9.60 10.14
N VAL A 239 11.42 -8.46 10.83
CA VAL A 239 10.48 -7.35 10.79
C VAL A 239 10.28 -6.87 9.36
N ASN A 240 11.37 -6.55 8.64
CA ASN A 240 11.25 -6.08 7.26
C ASN A 240 10.62 -7.12 6.33
N THR A 241 10.90 -8.42 6.55
CA THR A 241 10.31 -9.54 5.80
C THR A 241 8.79 -9.65 6.03
N VAL A 242 8.33 -9.40 7.26
CA VAL A 242 6.90 -9.39 7.60
C VAL A 242 6.20 -8.20 6.96
N PHE A 243 6.79 -7.00 7.07
CA PHE A 243 6.20 -5.80 6.48
C PHE A 243 6.09 -5.91 4.94
N ILE A 244 7.13 -6.38 4.25
CA ILE A 244 7.05 -6.57 2.79
C ILE A 244 6.01 -7.63 2.42
N ASP A 245 5.90 -8.71 3.18
CA ASP A 245 4.90 -9.75 2.92
C ASP A 245 3.48 -9.18 3.06
N HIS A 246 3.23 -8.42 4.12
CA HIS A 246 1.96 -7.73 4.33
C HIS A 246 1.62 -6.78 3.18
N PHE A 247 2.54 -5.91 2.78
CA PHE A 247 2.28 -4.98 1.67
C PHE A 247 2.14 -5.68 0.32
N GLN A 248 2.82 -6.80 0.09
CA GLN A 248 2.63 -7.62 -1.10
C GLN A 248 1.23 -8.24 -1.12
N GLN A 249 0.75 -8.80 0.00
CA GLN A 249 -0.61 -9.35 0.12
C GLN A 249 -1.66 -8.26 -0.14
N MET A 250 -1.50 -7.08 0.47
CA MET A 250 -2.38 -5.92 0.25
C MET A 250 -2.37 -5.46 -1.21
N ALA A 251 -1.19 -5.42 -1.86
CA ALA A 251 -1.06 -5.06 -3.26
C ALA A 251 -1.76 -6.09 -4.17
N HIS A 252 -1.51 -7.39 -3.96
CA HIS A 252 -2.14 -8.46 -4.75
C HIS A 252 -3.66 -8.40 -4.64
N GLY A 253 -4.19 -8.29 -3.43
CA GLY A 253 -5.63 -8.18 -3.22
C GLY A 253 -6.22 -6.93 -3.87
N HIS A 254 -5.62 -5.77 -3.60
CA HIS A 254 -6.13 -4.49 -4.11
C HIS A 254 -6.13 -4.42 -5.64
N PHE A 255 -5.02 -4.79 -6.27
CA PHE A 255 -4.89 -4.72 -7.72
C PHE A 255 -5.64 -5.85 -8.44
N THR A 256 -5.83 -7.02 -7.80
CA THR A 256 -6.77 -8.04 -8.30
C THR A 256 -8.18 -7.49 -8.36
N VAL A 257 -8.67 -6.85 -7.28
CA VAL A 257 -10.00 -6.23 -7.27
C VAL A 257 -10.11 -5.20 -8.40
N ARG A 258 -9.12 -4.30 -8.54
CA ARG A 258 -9.14 -3.29 -9.62
C ARG A 258 -9.11 -3.89 -11.02
N ARG A 259 -8.34 -4.97 -11.25
CA ARG A 259 -8.33 -5.71 -12.52
C ARG A 259 -9.71 -6.26 -12.84
N LEU A 260 -10.38 -6.87 -11.86
CA LEU A 260 -11.73 -7.41 -12.02
C LEU A 260 -12.75 -6.31 -12.27
N GLU A 261 -12.63 -5.16 -11.61
CA GLU A 261 -13.55 -4.03 -11.83
C GLU A 261 -13.41 -3.44 -13.24
N ARG A 262 -12.20 -3.39 -13.80
CA ARG A 262 -12.00 -3.01 -15.21
C ARG A 262 -12.73 -3.97 -16.17
N ARG A 263 -12.85 -5.25 -15.80
CA ARG A 263 -13.46 -6.30 -16.63
C ARG A 263 -14.98 -6.41 -16.47
N TYR A 264 -15.48 -6.31 -15.24
CA TYR A 264 -16.88 -6.61 -14.89
C TYR A 264 -17.67 -5.41 -14.37
N GLY A 265 -17.01 -4.29 -14.09
CA GLY A 265 -17.58 -3.12 -13.44
C GLY A 265 -17.55 -3.21 -11.91
N ALA A 266 -17.39 -2.05 -11.26
CA ALA A 266 -17.25 -1.93 -9.81
C ALA A 266 -18.41 -2.59 -9.04
N SER A 267 -19.65 -2.28 -9.43
CA SER A 267 -20.85 -2.79 -8.74
C SER A 267 -21.05 -4.30 -8.86
N ALA A 268 -20.52 -4.95 -9.91
CA ALA A 268 -20.60 -6.40 -10.04
C ALA A 268 -19.58 -7.09 -9.13
N VAL A 269 -18.35 -6.57 -9.11
CA VAL A 269 -17.26 -7.08 -8.26
C VAL A 269 -17.57 -6.88 -6.79
N GLU A 270 -18.07 -5.71 -6.39
CA GLU A 270 -18.42 -5.43 -4.99
C GLU A 270 -19.52 -6.38 -4.49
N ARG A 271 -20.57 -6.61 -5.27
CA ARG A 271 -21.63 -7.58 -4.92
C ARG A 271 -21.07 -8.99 -4.77
N ALA A 272 -20.24 -9.45 -5.73
CA ALA A 272 -19.60 -10.76 -5.64
C ALA A 272 -18.70 -10.87 -4.41
N TYR A 273 -17.95 -9.81 -4.11
CA TYR A 273 -17.07 -9.74 -2.95
C TYR A 273 -17.81 -9.89 -1.62
N GLN A 274 -19.00 -9.28 -1.50
CA GLN A 274 -19.85 -9.39 -0.31
C GLN A 274 -20.39 -10.81 -0.08
N THR A 275 -20.55 -11.62 -1.15
CA THR A 275 -21.03 -13.01 -1.04
C THR A 275 -19.97 -14.01 -0.60
N ILE A 276 -18.68 -13.64 -0.64
CA ILE A 276 -17.58 -14.52 -0.26
C ILE A 276 -17.42 -14.52 1.26
N GLU A 277 -17.47 -15.68 1.90
CA GLU A 277 -17.13 -15.81 3.32
C GLU A 277 -15.62 -15.98 3.50
N VAL A 278 -15.02 -15.28 4.47
CA VAL A 278 -13.60 -15.44 4.82
C VAL A 278 -13.47 -16.47 5.93
N MET A 279 -12.64 -17.51 5.71
CA MET A 279 -12.32 -18.51 6.73
C MET A 279 -11.39 -17.90 7.79
N GLY A 280 -11.94 -17.11 8.71
CA GLY A 280 -11.16 -16.50 9.81
C GLY A 280 -11.94 -15.59 10.75
N GLY A 281 -13.21 -15.31 10.48
CA GLY A 281 -14.09 -14.51 11.36
C GLY A 281 -14.97 -15.38 12.27
N ARG A 282 -14.37 -16.05 13.26
CA ARG A 282 -15.02 -16.46 14.51
C ARG A 282 -14.03 -16.39 15.66
#